data_AF-A0A0G1YNB1-F1
#
_entry.id   AF-A0A0G1YNB1-F1
#
_cell.length_a   1.000
_cell.length_b   1.000
_cell.length_c   1.000
_cell.angle_alpha   90.00
_cell.angle_beta   90.00
_cell.angle_gamma   90.00
#
_symmetry.space_group_name_H-M   'P 1'
#
loop_
_entity.id
_entity.type
_entity.pdbx_description
1 polymer ?
#
loop_
_entity_poly.entity_id
_entity_poly.type
_entity_poly.pdbx_seq_one_letter_code
_entity_poly.pdbx_strand_id
1 'polypeptide(L)'
;MDFIIKHKTLAVVAVIVMVLIVVFVYRSNLNPGGNSEVVVAAPLPNEEIQSPLTVHGKARGTWFFEANLPVELLDADGNVVVQKGVQAEEDWMTADFVPFSVELTFAQPKTATGILRIKKDNPSGLPEHDASFDVPVRFGNASGNNGTMPVKVFFGSSVEDPKGLECNASYPVVRNIPKTQSVAQAAIRELLLGPTPEEKQKGYFTSLPDGVKLERISIADGVARAEFSEELDRTGGSCRVGSIRSQIVETIKQFPTVKDVVISIGGRTEDILQP
;
A
#
# COMPACT_ATOMS: atom_id res chain seq x y z
N MET A 1 -37.86 11.35 -38.55
CA MET A 1 -36.94 10.46 -37.80
C MET A 1 -35.50 11.02 -37.75
N ASP A 2 -35.12 11.91 -38.67
CA ASP A 2 -33.74 12.44 -38.79
C ASP A 2 -33.31 13.47 -37.72
N PHE A 3 -34.24 14.20 -37.09
CA PHE A 3 -33.89 15.26 -36.13
C PHE A 3 -33.32 14.71 -34.81
N ILE A 4 -33.82 13.57 -34.34
CA ILE A 4 -33.38 12.93 -33.08
C ILE A 4 -32.00 12.27 -33.25
N ILE A 5 -31.69 11.77 -34.44
CA ILE A 5 -30.42 11.10 -34.73
C ILE A 5 -29.27 12.13 -34.73
N LYS A 6 -29.46 13.29 -35.38
CA LYS A 6 -28.44 14.36 -35.46
C LYS A 6 -28.03 14.91 -34.09
N HIS A 7 -28.97 15.08 -33.15
CA HIS A 7 -28.67 15.58 -31.81
C HIS A 7 -27.96 14.56 -30.92
N LYS A 8 -28.27 13.26 -31.06
CA LYS A 8 -27.55 12.19 -30.37
C LYS A 8 -26.10 12.08 -30.85
N THR A 9 -25.86 12.20 -32.16
CA THR A 9 -24.50 12.18 -32.71
C THR A 9 -23.68 13.38 -32.24
N LEU A 10 -24.27 14.58 -32.18
CA LEU A 10 -23.59 15.78 -31.70
C LEU A 10 -23.22 15.70 -30.20
N ALA A 11 -24.11 15.13 -29.37
CA ALA A 11 -23.84 14.92 -27.95
C ALA A 11 -22.73 13.90 -27.70
N VAL A 12 -22.69 12.81 -28.47
CA VAL A 12 -21.62 11.79 -28.37
C VAL A 12 -20.27 12.36 -28.79
N VAL A 13 -20.23 13.16 -29.86
CA VAL A 13 -18.99 13.83 -30.29
C VAL A 13 -18.52 14.83 -29.23
N ALA A 14 -19.42 15.60 -28.62
CA ALA A 14 -19.07 16.55 -27.57
C ALA A 14 -18.50 15.85 -26.31
N VAL A 15 -19.06 14.70 -25.90
CA VAL A 15 -18.54 13.91 -24.77
C VAL A 15 -17.17 13.32 -25.10
N ILE A 16 -16.96 12.79 -26.31
CA ILE A 16 -15.65 12.26 -26.73
C ILE A 16 -14.61 13.37 -26.74
N VAL A 17 -14.93 14.54 -27.30
CA VAL A 17 -14.02 15.69 -27.31
C VAL A 17 -13.71 16.16 -25.88
N MET A 18 -14.71 16.22 -25.00
CA MET A 18 -14.50 16.59 -23.60
C MET A 18 -13.62 15.57 -22.86
N VAL A 19 -13.86 14.26 -23.04
CA VAL A 19 -13.02 13.20 -22.47
C VAL A 19 -11.60 13.27 -23.02
N LEU A 20 -11.42 13.50 -24.32
CA LEU A 20 -10.10 13.67 -24.93
C LEU A 20 -9.38 14.92 -24.40
N ILE A 21 -10.10 16.03 -24.18
CA ILE A 21 -9.54 17.24 -23.58
C ILE A 21 -9.16 16.98 -22.13
N VAL A 22 -10.00 16.30 -21.33
CA VAL A 22 -9.69 15.96 -19.93
C VAL A 22 -8.49 15.02 -19.86
N VAL A 23 -8.44 13.99 -20.71
CA VAL A 23 -7.30 13.07 -20.81
C VAL A 23 -6.03 13.79 -21.28
N PHE A 24 -6.15 14.72 -22.23
CA PHE A 24 -5.03 15.51 -22.72
C PHE A 24 -4.51 16.46 -21.63
N VAL A 25 -5.39 17.18 -20.94
CA VAL A 25 -5.05 18.07 -19.81
C VAL A 25 -4.44 17.29 -18.65
N TYR A 26 -4.96 16.08 -18.36
CA TYR A 26 -4.39 15.20 -17.34
C TYR A 26 -2.99 14.70 -17.76
N ARG A 27 -2.80 14.29 -19.02
CA ARG A 27 -1.50 13.90 -19.56
C ARG A 27 -0.49 15.04 -19.57
N SER A 28 -0.90 16.25 -19.91
CA SER A 28 0.00 17.41 -19.93
C SER A 28 0.41 17.84 -18.51
N ASN A 29 -0.46 17.66 -17.51
CA ASN A 29 -0.13 17.95 -16.12
C ASN A 29 0.75 16.88 -15.44
N LEU A 30 0.83 15.67 -16.01
CA LEU A 30 1.74 14.61 -15.55
C LEU A 30 3.17 14.76 -16.09
N ASN A 31 3.43 15.69 -17.02
CA ASN A 31 4.74 15.77 -17.65
C ASN A 31 5.09 17.20 -18.12
N PRO A 32 5.61 18.08 -17.24
CA PRO A 32 6.00 19.43 -17.64
C PRO A 32 7.36 19.50 -18.36
N GLY A 33 8.00 18.38 -18.72
CA GLY A 33 9.19 18.41 -19.57
C GLY A 33 9.76 17.04 -19.92
N GLY A 34 9.63 16.65 -21.20
CA GLY A 34 10.54 15.75 -21.94
C GLY A 34 10.77 14.33 -21.40
N ASN A 35 10.17 13.32 -22.06
CA ASN A 35 10.53 11.88 -21.96
C ASN A 35 10.96 11.40 -20.55
N SER A 36 10.00 11.15 -19.66
CA SER A 36 10.32 10.69 -18.30
C SER A 36 10.86 9.25 -18.33
N GLU A 37 12.18 9.10 -18.22
CA GLU A 37 12.88 7.80 -18.10
C GLU A 37 12.56 7.08 -16.78
N VAL A 38 11.86 7.74 -15.87
CA VAL A 38 11.35 7.20 -14.61
C VAL A 38 9.86 7.52 -14.50
N VAL A 39 9.10 6.59 -13.94
CA VAL A 39 7.69 6.75 -13.60
C VAL A 39 7.49 6.23 -12.18
N VAL A 40 7.07 7.12 -11.28
CA VAL A 40 6.67 6.74 -9.91
C VAL A 40 5.14 6.58 -9.90
N ALA A 41 4.69 5.38 -9.53
CA ALA A 41 3.27 5.05 -9.41
C ALA A 41 2.72 5.35 -8.01
N ALA A 42 3.57 5.24 -6.98
CA ALA A 42 3.28 5.63 -5.61
C ALA A 42 4.56 6.09 -4.90
N PRO A 43 4.54 7.17 -4.11
CA PRO A 43 3.43 8.11 -3.92
C PRO A 43 3.19 8.97 -5.17
N LEU A 44 1.98 9.51 -5.30
CA LEU A 44 1.62 10.51 -6.30
C LEU A 44 2.22 11.89 -5.94
N PRO A 45 2.42 12.79 -6.91
CA PRO A 45 2.86 14.15 -6.63
C PRO A 45 1.94 14.88 -5.63
N ASN A 46 2.55 15.50 -4.63
CA ASN A 46 1.95 16.16 -3.48
C ASN A 46 1.08 15.26 -2.59
N GLU A 47 1.21 13.94 -2.71
CA GLU A 47 0.55 13.00 -1.80
C GLU A 47 1.08 13.19 -0.37
N GLU A 48 0.18 12.99 0.58
CA GLU A 48 0.54 13.00 1.99
C GLU A 48 1.11 11.63 2.38
N ILE A 49 2.38 11.60 2.78
CA ILE A 49 3.14 10.38 3.06
C ILE A 49 3.38 10.19 4.56
N GLN A 50 3.43 8.94 5.01
CA GLN A 50 3.78 8.57 6.39
C GLN A 50 4.82 7.45 6.38
N SER A 51 5.47 7.26 7.52
CA SER A 51 6.42 6.16 7.73
C SER A 51 5.66 4.92 8.27
N PRO A 52 5.89 3.71 7.72
CA PRO A 52 6.72 3.43 6.56
C PRO A 52 6.04 3.86 5.25
N LEU A 53 6.82 4.38 4.31
CA LEU A 53 6.39 4.77 2.97
C LEU A 53 6.76 3.68 1.96
N THR A 54 5.77 3.13 1.28
CA THR A 54 6.01 2.30 0.09
C THR A 54 6.18 3.19 -1.13
N VAL A 55 7.32 3.04 -1.80
CA VAL A 55 7.61 3.66 -3.09
C VAL A 55 7.57 2.58 -4.16
N HIS A 56 6.76 2.79 -5.18
CA HIS A 56 6.60 1.86 -6.30
C HIS A 56 6.66 2.61 -7.62
N GLY A 57 7.41 2.07 -8.58
CA GLY A 57 7.59 2.70 -9.87
C GLY A 57 8.33 1.82 -10.86
N LYS A 58 8.78 2.44 -11.94
CA LYS A 58 9.62 1.84 -12.97
C LYS A 58 10.59 2.86 -13.52
N ALA A 59 11.80 2.44 -13.81
CA ALA A 59 12.83 3.26 -14.44
C ALA A 59 13.41 2.54 -15.66
N ARG A 60 13.95 3.27 -16.63
CA ARG A 60 14.69 2.65 -17.74
C ARG A 60 15.86 1.83 -17.16
N GLY A 61 16.16 0.67 -17.72
CA GLY A 61 17.25 -0.19 -17.22
C GLY A 61 18.60 0.53 -17.08
N THR A 62 18.84 1.56 -17.90
CA THR A 62 20.01 2.46 -17.81
C THR A 62 20.10 3.31 -16.54
N TRP A 63 19.05 3.34 -15.71
CA TRP A 63 19.06 4.01 -14.39
C TRP A 63 19.63 3.14 -13.28
N PHE A 64 19.74 1.84 -13.53
CA PHE A 64 20.28 0.87 -12.59
C PHE A 64 21.78 0.64 -12.86
N PHE A 65 22.51 0.38 -11.79
CA PHE A 65 23.86 -0.20 -11.85
C PHE A 65 23.92 -1.33 -10.82
N GLU A 66 24.47 -2.48 -11.20
CA GLU A 66 24.44 -3.69 -10.35
C GLU A 66 23.03 -4.05 -9.85
N ALA A 67 22.01 -3.86 -10.71
CA ALA A 67 20.59 -4.03 -10.40
C ALA A 67 20.05 -3.10 -9.29
N ASN A 68 20.78 -2.05 -8.91
CA ASN A 68 20.39 -1.14 -7.85
C ASN A 68 20.11 0.27 -8.39
N LEU A 69 19.12 0.96 -7.80
CA LEU A 69 18.97 2.41 -7.95
C LEU A 69 18.80 3.10 -6.59
N PRO A 70 19.41 4.28 -6.36
CA PRO A 70 19.21 5.03 -5.12
C PRO A 70 17.87 5.76 -5.07
N VAL A 71 17.19 5.66 -3.93
CA VAL A 71 16.00 6.44 -3.59
C VAL A 71 16.28 7.26 -2.32
N GLU A 72 16.01 8.56 -2.38
CA GLU A 72 16.21 9.52 -1.31
C GLU A 72 14.90 10.22 -0.98
N LEU A 73 14.61 10.41 0.31
CA LEU A 73 13.56 11.29 0.78
C LEU A 73 14.21 12.50 1.43
N LEU A 74 13.93 13.68 0.89
CA LEU A 74 14.47 14.96 1.34
C LEU A 74 13.38 15.77 2.03
N ASP A 75 13.75 16.56 3.03
CA ASP A 75 12.87 17.54 3.65
C ASP A 75 12.84 18.86 2.86
N ALA A 76 11.98 19.81 3.23
CA ALA A 76 11.88 21.10 2.53
C ALA A 76 13.16 21.95 2.61
N ASP A 77 14.04 21.68 3.57
CA ASP A 77 15.33 22.38 3.74
C ASP A 77 16.43 21.70 2.91
N GLY A 78 16.11 20.60 2.22
CA GLY A 78 17.05 19.82 1.41
C GLY A 78 17.86 18.80 2.20
N ASN A 79 17.54 18.55 3.48
CA ASN A 79 18.21 17.51 4.26
C ASN A 79 17.69 16.13 3.88
N VAL A 80 18.59 15.16 3.78
CA VAL A 80 18.21 13.75 3.56
C VAL A 80 17.58 13.20 4.84
N VAL A 81 16.30 12.85 4.75
CA VAL A 81 15.52 12.20 5.81
C VAL A 81 15.83 10.70 5.86
N VAL A 82 15.87 10.06 4.70
CA VAL A 82 16.27 8.64 4.54
C VAL A 82 16.77 8.42 3.12
N GLN A 83 17.71 7.50 2.96
CA GLN A 83 18.21 7.03 1.67
C GLN A 83 18.31 5.51 1.68
N LYS A 84 17.89 4.87 0.59
CA LYS A 84 17.95 3.41 0.44
C LYS A 84 18.16 3.03 -1.01
N GLY A 85 19.00 2.03 -1.25
CA GLY A 85 19.12 1.37 -2.55
C GLY A 85 17.95 0.42 -2.79
N VAL A 86 17.47 0.36 -4.03
CA VAL A 86 16.34 -0.47 -4.44
C VAL A 86 16.79 -1.40 -5.55
N GLN A 87 16.52 -2.70 -5.37
CA GLN A 87 16.81 -3.69 -6.38
C GLN A 87 15.77 -3.66 -7.50
N ALA A 88 16.22 -3.82 -8.74
CA ALA A 88 15.37 -4.11 -9.88
C ALA A 88 14.60 -5.41 -9.63
N GLU A 89 13.30 -5.41 -9.94
CA GLU A 89 12.45 -6.61 -9.81
C GLU A 89 12.58 -7.54 -11.04
N GLU A 90 13.17 -7.05 -12.13
CA GLU A 90 13.38 -7.79 -13.39
C GLU A 90 14.82 -7.58 -13.91
N ASP A 91 15.15 -8.20 -15.06
CA ASP A 91 16.44 -7.98 -15.72
C ASP A 91 16.59 -6.51 -16.12
N TRP A 92 17.65 -5.88 -15.61
CA TRP A 92 17.88 -4.44 -15.72
C TRP A 92 18.79 -4.07 -16.89
N MET A 93 19.47 -5.03 -17.52
CA MET A 93 20.39 -4.78 -18.64
C MET A 93 19.62 -4.55 -19.96
N THR A 94 18.67 -3.62 -19.92
CA THR A 94 17.74 -3.31 -21.00
C THR A 94 17.56 -1.80 -21.18
N ALA A 95 17.10 -1.39 -22.36
CA ALA A 95 16.61 -0.04 -22.61
C ALA A 95 15.14 0.11 -22.18
N ASP A 96 14.46 -0.96 -21.80
CA ASP A 96 13.06 -0.95 -21.38
C ASP A 96 12.86 -0.48 -19.94
N PHE A 97 11.60 -0.29 -19.56
CA PHE A 97 11.24 0.04 -18.18
C PHE A 97 11.28 -1.21 -17.30
N VAL A 98 11.98 -1.09 -16.18
CA VAL A 98 12.21 -2.14 -15.18
C VAL A 98 11.52 -1.69 -13.88
N PRO A 99 10.62 -2.51 -13.31
CA PRO A 99 9.90 -2.17 -12.10
C PRO A 99 10.80 -2.20 -10.86
N PHE A 100 10.44 -1.38 -9.88
CA PHE A 100 11.09 -1.33 -8.57
C PHE A 100 10.08 -1.05 -7.46
N SER A 101 10.34 -1.58 -6.26
CA SER A 101 9.55 -1.34 -5.07
C SER A 101 10.44 -1.28 -3.82
N VAL A 102 10.21 -0.29 -2.96
CA VAL A 102 10.94 -0.16 -1.69
C VAL A 102 10.04 0.38 -0.59
N GLU A 103 10.21 -0.17 0.61
CA GLU A 103 9.69 0.43 1.83
C GLU A 103 10.78 1.30 2.50
N LEU A 104 10.44 2.58 2.71
CA LEU A 104 11.25 3.58 3.40
C LEU A 104 10.70 3.83 4.80
N THR A 105 11.49 3.50 5.82
CA THR A 105 11.19 3.84 7.22
C THR A 105 11.99 5.06 7.62
N PHE A 106 11.31 6.11 8.06
CA PHE A 106 11.93 7.37 8.49
C PHE A 106 11.30 7.97 9.74
N ALA A 107 12.06 8.82 10.43
CA ALA A 107 11.55 9.67 11.50
C ALA A 107 10.87 10.91 10.92
N GLN A 108 9.85 11.44 11.62
CA GLN A 108 9.09 12.60 11.16
C GLN A 108 9.99 13.83 10.95
N PRO A 109 10.05 14.39 9.74
CA PRO A 109 10.76 15.65 9.49
C PRO A 109 10.06 16.83 10.15
N LYS A 110 10.81 17.89 10.47
CA LYS A 110 10.25 19.13 11.04
C LYS A 110 9.49 19.97 10.02
N THR A 111 9.79 19.79 8.75
CA THR A 111 9.16 20.51 7.64
C THR A 111 7.87 19.79 7.21
N ALA A 112 6.93 20.53 6.61
CA ALA A 112 5.63 20.00 6.19
C ALA A 112 5.66 19.31 4.82
N THR A 113 6.71 19.58 4.03
CA THR A 113 6.84 19.12 2.65
C THR A 113 8.23 18.55 2.42
N GLY A 114 8.36 17.70 1.42
CA GLY A 114 9.62 17.09 1.04
C GLY A 114 9.66 16.73 -0.44
N ILE A 115 10.75 16.10 -0.84
CA ILE A 115 10.96 15.59 -2.18
C ILE A 115 11.36 14.12 -2.06
N LEU A 116 10.59 13.23 -2.67
CA LEU A 116 11.04 11.88 -2.97
C LEU A 116 11.82 11.93 -4.27
N ARG A 117 13.10 11.61 -4.21
CA ARG A 117 14.03 11.65 -5.34
C ARG A 117 14.48 10.26 -5.71
N ILE A 118 14.25 9.91 -6.97
CA ILE A 118 14.80 8.72 -7.62
C ILE A 118 16.07 9.15 -8.34
N LYS A 119 17.21 8.51 -8.10
CA LYS A 119 18.49 8.85 -8.75
C LYS A 119 18.88 7.76 -9.71
N LYS A 120 19.48 8.17 -10.83
CA LYS A 120 20.25 7.28 -11.68
C LYS A 120 21.51 6.90 -10.92
N ASP A 121 21.81 5.61 -10.83
CA ASP A 121 23.04 5.18 -10.20
C ASP A 121 24.25 5.63 -11.04
N ASN A 122 25.23 6.26 -10.40
CA ASN A 122 26.36 6.90 -11.06
C ASN A 122 27.68 6.46 -10.41
N PRO A 123 28.18 5.26 -10.73
CA PRO A 123 29.40 4.71 -10.12
C PRO A 123 30.66 5.50 -10.47
N SER A 124 30.66 6.31 -11.55
CA SER A 124 31.83 7.13 -11.91
C SER A 124 31.93 8.42 -11.09
N GLY A 125 30.83 8.86 -10.46
CA GLY A 125 30.75 10.11 -9.71
C GLY A 125 30.87 11.38 -10.57
N LEU A 126 30.81 11.25 -11.90
CA LEU A 126 30.93 12.37 -12.83
C LEU A 126 29.57 13.09 -12.98
N PRO A 127 29.51 14.43 -12.81
CA PRO A 127 28.25 15.18 -12.86
C PRO A 127 27.47 15.02 -14.17
N GLU A 128 28.14 14.79 -15.30
CA GLU A 128 27.48 14.56 -16.60
C GLU A 128 26.66 13.26 -16.68
N HIS A 129 26.78 12.37 -15.69
CA HIS A 129 26.01 11.13 -15.61
C HIS A 129 24.92 11.19 -14.53
N ASP A 130 24.86 12.28 -13.78
CA ASP A 130 23.82 12.50 -12.78
C ASP A 130 22.48 12.75 -13.47
N ALA A 131 21.48 11.97 -13.09
CA ALA A 131 20.09 12.23 -13.41
C ALA A 131 19.24 11.92 -12.18
N SER A 132 18.16 12.68 -12.02
CA SER A 132 17.20 12.44 -10.95
C SER A 132 15.79 12.76 -11.39
N PHE A 133 14.83 12.09 -10.75
CA PHE A 133 13.40 12.31 -10.93
C PHE A 133 12.78 12.59 -9.57
N ASP A 134 12.15 13.76 -9.46
CA ASP A 134 11.63 14.29 -8.20
C ASP A 134 10.11 14.22 -8.15
N VAL A 135 9.60 13.67 -7.07
CA VAL A 135 8.18 13.66 -6.72
C VAL A 135 8.01 14.53 -5.48
N PRO A 136 7.35 15.70 -5.58
CA PRO A 136 7.04 16.49 -4.39
C PRO A 136 6.08 15.69 -3.50
N VAL A 137 6.27 15.75 -2.19
CA VAL A 137 5.43 15.04 -1.21
C VAL A 137 5.10 15.98 -0.06
N ARG A 138 4.00 15.71 0.63
CA ARG A 138 3.70 16.34 1.93
C ARG A 138 3.97 15.32 3.01
N PHE A 139 4.73 15.69 4.04
CA PHE A 139 4.82 14.82 5.19
C PHE A 139 3.48 14.86 5.91
N GLY A 140 2.76 13.75 5.82
CA GLY A 140 1.72 13.47 6.79
C GLY A 140 2.38 13.49 8.14
N ASN A 141 1.76 14.14 9.11
CA ASN A 141 2.30 14.06 10.44
C ASN A 141 2.31 12.57 10.85
N ALA A 142 3.48 11.98 11.13
CA ALA A 142 3.57 10.84 12.05
C ALA A 142 3.09 11.22 13.48
N SER A 143 2.70 12.49 13.65
CA SER A 143 1.82 13.00 14.70
C SER A 143 0.55 13.59 14.09
N GLY A 144 -0.24 12.73 13.45
CA GLY A 144 -1.65 13.01 13.21
C GLY A 144 -2.45 13.04 14.51
N ASN A 145 -1.81 13.15 15.68
CA ASN A 145 -2.21 13.87 16.90
C ASN A 145 -1.15 13.55 17.96
N ASN A 146 -1.00 14.39 18.98
CA ASN A 146 -0.61 13.93 20.32
C ASN A 146 -1.70 13.00 20.92
N GLY A 147 -2.25 12.09 20.11
CA GLY A 147 -3.48 11.38 20.37
C GLY A 147 -3.53 10.12 19.53
N THR A 148 -4.06 9.08 20.13
CA THR A 148 -4.34 7.81 19.50
C THR A 148 -5.73 7.83 18.89
N MET A 149 -6.02 6.86 18.03
CA MET A 149 -7.39 6.51 17.65
C MET A 149 -7.64 5.04 18.03
N PRO A 150 -8.87 4.71 18.48
CA PRO A 150 -9.23 3.33 18.70
C PRO A 150 -9.42 2.62 17.37
N VAL A 151 -8.95 1.38 17.30
CA VAL A 151 -9.21 0.42 16.23
C VAL A 151 -9.56 -0.92 16.86
N LYS A 152 -10.38 -1.74 16.22
CA LYS A 152 -10.66 -3.10 16.67
C LYS A 152 -9.74 -4.07 15.93
N VAL A 153 -9.16 -5.02 16.65
CA VAL A 153 -8.56 -6.22 16.08
C VAL A 153 -9.37 -7.41 16.58
N PHE A 154 -9.60 -8.41 15.73
CA PHE A 154 -10.48 -9.52 16.06
C PHE A 154 -9.67 -10.78 16.29
N PHE A 155 -9.89 -11.43 17.43
CA PHE A 155 -9.17 -12.64 17.86
C PHE A 155 -10.16 -13.75 18.24
N GLY A 156 -9.69 -15.00 18.32
CA GLY A 156 -10.43 -16.06 19.00
C GLY A 156 -10.51 -15.79 20.50
N SER A 157 -11.53 -16.34 21.18
CA SER A 157 -11.70 -16.18 22.63
C SER A 157 -12.18 -17.49 23.26
N SER A 158 -11.41 -18.00 24.23
CA SER A 158 -11.79 -19.18 25.02
C SER A 158 -12.83 -18.87 26.09
N VAL A 159 -13.11 -17.59 26.34
CA VAL A 159 -14.16 -17.14 27.28
C VAL A 159 -15.50 -17.04 26.58
N GLU A 160 -15.51 -16.49 25.37
CA GLU A 160 -16.74 -16.31 24.58
C GLU A 160 -17.14 -17.61 23.85
N ASP A 161 -16.15 -18.42 23.42
CA ASP A 161 -16.37 -19.78 22.90
C ASP A 161 -15.60 -20.82 23.72
N PRO A 162 -16.11 -21.20 24.90
CA PRO A 162 -15.44 -22.16 25.78
C PRO A 162 -15.42 -23.60 25.23
N LYS A 163 -16.20 -23.90 24.18
CA LYS A 163 -16.23 -25.22 23.55
C LYS A 163 -15.38 -25.29 22.28
N GLY A 164 -14.93 -24.16 21.75
CA GLY A 164 -14.14 -24.08 20.53
C GLY A 164 -14.90 -24.58 19.30
N LEU A 165 -16.22 -24.42 19.26
CA LEU A 165 -17.08 -24.91 18.18
C LEU A 165 -17.39 -23.84 17.14
N GLU A 166 -17.20 -22.57 17.47
CA GLU A 166 -17.54 -21.43 16.62
C GLU A 166 -16.34 -21.04 15.74
N CYS A 167 -16.00 -21.91 14.80
CA CYS A 167 -14.81 -21.78 13.94
C CYS A 167 -14.74 -20.45 13.17
N ASN A 168 -15.89 -19.85 12.84
CA ASN A 168 -15.96 -18.60 12.08
C ASN A 168 -16.21 -17.37 12.96
N ALA A 169 -16.26 -17.53 14.28
CA ALA A 169 -16.42 -16.40 15.19
C ALA A 169 -15.06 -15.79 15.55
N SER A 170 -15.05 -14.46 15.66
CA SER A 170 -13.94 -13.71 16.23
C SER A 170 -14.48 -12.53 17.02
N TYR A 171 -13.71 -12.08 18.01
CA TYR A 171 -14.17 -11.17 19.03
C TYR A 171 -13.26 -9.93 19.08
N PRO A 172 -13.85 -8.72 19.18
CA PRO A 172 -13.10 -7.49 19.05
C PRO A 172 -12.31 -7.17 20.32
N VAL A 173 -11.05 -6.79 20.12
CA VAL A 173 -10.21 -6.13 21.11
C VAL A 173 -9.88 -4.73 20.60
N VAL A 174 -10.09 -3.72 21.44
CA VAL A 174 -9.79 -2.33 21.07
C VAL A 174 -8.32 -2.02 21.33
N ARG A 175 -7.61 -1.61 20.27
CA ARG A 175 -6.24 -1.08 20.32
C ARG A 175 -6.24 0.42 20.08
N ASN A 176 -5.35 1.12 20.77
CA ASN A 176 -5.10 2.54 20.53
C ASN A 176 -3.87 2.67 19.65
N ILE A 177 -4.08 2.99 18.38
CA ILE A 177 -2.99 3.19 17.41
C ILE A 177 -2.74 4.68 17.19
N PRO A 178 -1.52 5.08 16.78
CA PRO A 178 -1.30 6.42 16.26
C PRO A 178 -2.31 6.74 15.16
N LYS A 179 -2.87 7.95 15.16
CA LYS A 179 -3.78 8.34 14.08
C LYS A 179 -3.06 8.29 12.74
N THR A 180 -3.70 7.68 11.75
CA THR A 180 -3.18 7.51 10.40
C THR A 180 -4.34 7.54 9.40
N GLN A 181 -4.07 7.92 8.15
CA GLN A 181 -5.04 7.78 7.06
C GLN A 181 -5.16 6.32 6.59
N SER A 182 -4.10 5.52 6.76
CA SER A 182 -4.05 4.10 6.38
C SER A 182 -4.59 3.19 7.48
N VAL A 183 -5.78 3.51 8.00
CA VAL A 183 -6.37 2.86 9.19
C VAL A 183 -6.50 1.35 9.03
N ALA A 184 -6.91 0.87 7.85
CA ALA A 184 -7.09 -0.55 7.58
C ALA A 184 -5.75 -1.32 7.58
N GLN A 185 -4.72 -0.75 7.00
CA GLN A 185 -3.37 -1.32 7.02
C GLN A 185 -2.83 -1.40 8.45
N ALA A 186 -3.00 -0.32 9.23
CA ALA A 186 -2.59 -0.30 10.63
C ALA A 186 -3.34 -1.33 11.47
N ALA A 187 -4.66 -1.48 11.28
CA ALA A 187 -5.48 -2.48 11.96
C ALA A 187 -4.97 -3.91 11.72
N ILE A 188 -4.65 -4.25 10.47
CA ILE A 188 -4.14 -5.58 10.12
C ILE A 188 -2.74 -5.81 10.67
N ARG A 189 -1.87 -4.78 10.64
CA ARG A 189 -0.55 -4.89 11.28
C ARG A 189 -0.65 -5.16 12.77
N GLU A 190 -1.58 -4.51 13.48
CA GLU A 190 -1.86 -4.82 14.89
C GLU A 190 -2.40 -6.25 15.09
N LEU A 191 -3.29 -6.71 14.21
CA LEU A 191 -3.79 -8.10 14.23
C LEU A 191 -2.65 -9.11 14.10
N LEU A 192 -1.70 -8.86 13.19
CA LEU A 192 -0.55 -9.72 12.91
C LEU A 192 0.47 -9.76 14.06
N LEU A 193 0.51 -8.74 14.92
CA LEU A 193 1.29 -8.80 16.18
C LEU A 193 0.71 -9.82 17.18
N GLY A 194 -0.57 -10.16 17.01
CA GLY A 194 -1.29 -11.08 17.88
C GLY A 194 -1.69 -10.46 19.23
N PRO A 195 -2.33 -11.28 20.09
CA PRO A 195 -2.79 -10.81 21.39
C PRO A 195 -1.62 -10.46 22.33
N THR A 196 -1.78 -9.39 23.10
CA THR A 196 -0.84 -9.02 24.17
C THR A 196 -0.86 -10.04 25.31
N PRO A 197 0.15 -10.07 26.19
CA PRO A 197 0.13 -10.90 27.40
C PRO A 197 -1.14 -10.70 28.24
N GLU A 198 -1.62 -9.46 28.37
CA GLU A 198 -2.83 -9.11 29.13
C GLU A 198 -4.10 -9.63 28.44
N GLU A 199 -4.16 -9.61 27.11
CA GLU A 199 -5.27 -10.16 26.34
C GLU A 199 -5.30 -11.69 26.40
N LYS A 200 -4.14 -12.34 26.36
CA LYS A 200 -4.02 -13.80 26.53
C LYS A 200 -4.54 -14.24 27.90
N GLN A 201 -4.25 -13.47 28.95
CA GLN A 201 -4.81 -13.73 30.30
C GLN A 201 -6.33 -13.59 30.35
N LYS A 202 -6.92 -12.79 29.45
CA LYS A 202 -8.37 -12.65 29.28
C LYS A 202 -8.98 -13.70 28.35
N GLY A 203 -8.19 -14.66 27.86
CA GLY A 203 -8.64 -15.77 27.02
C GLY A 203 -8.59 -15.50 25.51
N TYR A 204 -8.02 -14.37 25.07
CA TYR A 204 -7.86 -14.10 23.63
C TYR A 204 -6.68 -14.87 23.04
N PHE A 205 -6.85 -15.42 21.84
CA PHE A 205 -5.81 -16.12 21.10
C PHE A 205 -5.91 -15.83 19.59
N THR A 206 -4.79 -15.94 18.87
CA THR A 206 -4.78 -15.83 17.41
C THR A 206 -4.76 -17.21 16.77
N SER A 207 -5.42 -17.33 15.60
CA SER A 207 -5.32 -18.52 14.75
C SER A 207 -4.36 -18.33 13.58
N LEU A 208 -3.90 -17.08 13.36
CA LEU A 208 -2.96 -16.75 12.31
C LEU A 208 -1.61 -17.45 12.56
N PRO A 209 -0.97 -18.01 11.51
CA PRO A 209 0.37 -18.56 11.62
C PRO A 209 1.40 -17.49 12.02
N ASP A 210 2.46 -17.93 12.70
CA ASP A 210 3.58 -17.06 13.02
C ASP A 210 4.31 -16.62 11.74
N GLY A 211 4.73 -15.35 11.70
CA GLY A 211 5.53 -14.80 10.61
C GLY A 211 4.75 -14.34 9.38
N VAL A 212 3.42 -14.41 9.40
CA VAL A 212 2.58 -13.82 8.34
C VAL A 212 2.82 -12.32 8.24
N LYS A 213 3.00 -11.83 7.02
CA LYS A 213 3.14 -10.41 6.72
C LYS A 213 1.98 -9.94 5.84
N LEU A 214 1.61 -8.68 6.02
CA LEU A 214 0.79 -7.96 5.06
C LEU A 214 1.72 -7.31 4.03
N GLU A 215 1.71 -7.83 2.82
CA GLU A 215 2.54 -7.33 1.72
C GLU A 215 1.91 -6.07 1.09
N ARG A 216 0.58 -6.07 0.94
CA ARG A 216 -0.15 -4.92 0.36
C ARG A 216 -1.61 -4.93 0.79
N ILE A 217 -2.21 -3.76 0.92
CA ILE A 217 -3.67 -3.62 1.00
C ILE A 217 -4.12 -2.46 0.11
N SER A 218 -5.22 -2.66 -0.60
CA SER A 218 -5.88 -1.61 -1.39
C SER A 218 -7.38 -1.67 -1.18
N ILE A 219 -8.04 -0.52 -1.19
CA ILE A 219 -9.49 -0.43 -1.08
C ILE A 219 -10.00 0.35 -2.27
N ALA A 220 -10.82 -0.31 -3.10
CA ALA A 220 -11.46 0.29 -4.26
C ALA A 220 -12.90 -0.22 -4.36
N ASP A 221 -13.84 0.67 -4.67
CA ASP A 221 -15.27 0.36 -4.83
C ASP A 221 -15.90 -0.40 -3.64
N GLY A 222 -15.37 -0.17 -2.43
CA GLY A 222 -15.78 -0.85 -1.21
C GLY A 222 -15.27 -2.28 -1.05
N VAL A 223 -14.35 -2.73 -1.90
CA VAL A 223 -13.66 -4.02 -1.77
C VAL A 223 -12.24 -3.79 -1.28
N ALA A 224 -11.91 -4.35 -0.12
CA ALA A 224 -10.55 -4.38 0.39
C ALA A 224 -9.81 -5.62 -0.14
N ARG A 225 -8.71 -5.44 -0.86
CA ARG A 225 -7.84 -6.51 -1.34
C ARG A 225 -6.58 -6.53 -0.49
N ALA A 226 -6.43 -7.55 0.34
CA ALA A 226 -5.31 -7.71 1.26
C ALA A 226 -4.43 -8.88 0.81
N GLU A 227 -3.20 -8.56 0.41
CA GLU A 227 -2.16 -9.48 -0.03
C GLU A 227 -1.27 -9.84 1.17
N PHE A 228 -1.14 -11.13 1.45
CA PHE A 228 -0.33 -11.66 2.54
C PHE A 228 0.81 -12.54 2.01
N SER A 229 1.79 -12.75 2.88
CA SER A 229 2.91 -13.66 2.61
C SER A 229 2.48 -15.14 2.63
N GLU A 230 3.29 -16.02 2.03
CA GLU A 230 3.00 -17.46 1.90
C GLU A 230 2.79 -18.18 3.24
N GLU A 231 3.33 -17.65 4.33
CA GLU A 231 3.13 -18.15 5.70
C GLU A 231 1.65 -18.34 6.05
N LEU A 232 0.77 -17.51 5.48
CA LEU A 232 -0.66 -17.54 5.78
C LEU A 232 -1.29 -18.87 5.32
N ASP A 233 -0.79 -19.44 4.23
CA ASP A 233 -1.30 -20.67 3.61
C ASP A 233 -0.71 -21.96 4.20
N ARG A 234 0.14 -21.86 5.24
CA ARG A 234 0.79 -23.04 5.86
C ARG A 234 -0.13 -23.83 6.79
N THR A 235 -1.43 -23.59 6.72
CA THR A 235 -2.43 -24.14 7.64
C THR A 235 -3.51 -24.89 6.89
N GLY A 236 -3.83 -26.11 7.34
CA GLY A 236 -4.98 -26.88 6.87
C GLY A 236 -6.06 -27.03 7.94
N GLY A 237 -7.26 -27.42 7.49
CA GLY A 237 -8.40 -27.75 8.34
C GLY A 237 -9.46 -26.65 8.35
N SER A 238 -10.66 -27.02 7.90
CA SER A 238 -11.85 -26.18 7.77
C SER A 238 -12.10 -25.22 8.93
N CYS A 239 -11.97 -25.70 10.17
CA CYS A 239 -12.20 -24.87 11.33
C CYS A 239 -11.15 -23.76 11.48
N ARG A 240 -9.87 -24.11 11.36
CA ARG A 240 -8.77 -23.16 11.54
C ARG A 240 -8.70 -22.15 10.39
N VAL A 241 -8.95 -22.61 9.17
CA VAL A 241 -9.13 -21.78 7.99
C VAL A 241 -10.26 -20.77 8.20
N GLY A 242 -11.41 -21.24 8.70
CA GLY A 242 -12.53 -20.38 9.07
C GLY A 242 -12.13 -19.30 10.08
N SER A 243 -11.37 -19.67 11.12
CA SER A 243 -10.94 -18.75 12.17
C SER A 243 -9.94 -17.70 11.66
N ILE A 244 -8.98 -18.11 10.82
CA ILE A 244 -8.02 -17.18 10.19
C ILE A 244 -8.78 -16.16 9.33
N ARG A 245 -9.67 -16.64 8.45
CA ARG A 245 -10.47 -15.76 7.59
C ARG A 245 -11.33 -14.81 8.42
N SER A 246 -12.00 -15.30 9.46
CA SER A 246 -12.83 -14.47 10.35
C SER A 246 -12.03 -13.33 10.98
N GLN A 247 -10.86 -13.63 11.57
CA GLN A 247 -10.02 -12.61 12.23
C GLN A 247 -9.58 -11.50 11.26
N ILE A 248 -9.17 -11.87 10.04
CA ILE A 248 -8.78 -10.90 9.00
C ILE A 248 -9.98 -10.11 8.51
N VAL A 249 -11.06 -10.80 8.13
CA VAL A 249 -12.24 -10.20 7.51
C VAL A 249 -12.94 -9.25 8.47
N GLU A 250 -13.19 -9.65 9.72
CA GLU A 250 -13.86 -8.78 10.71
C GLU A 250 -13.01 -7.56 11.07
N THR A 251 -11.68 -7.72 11.14
CA THR A 251 -10.75 -6.59 11.33
C THR A 251 -10.82 -5.59 10.19
N ILE A 252 -10.99 -6.03 8.94
CA ILE A 252 -11.10 -5.12 7.79
C ILE A 252 -12.53 -4.55 7.65
N LYS A 253 -13.57 -5.37 7.86
CA LYS A 253 -14.98 -4.97 7.72
C LYS A 253 -15.48 -4.07 8.84
N GLN A 254 -14.68 -3.83 9.89
CA GLN A 254 -15.00 -2.81 10.90
C GLN A 254 -15.17 -1.41 10.28
N PHE A 255 -14.56 -1.15 9.11
CA PHE A 255 -14.64 0.13 8.43
C PHE A 255 -15.88 0.19 7.54
N PRO A 256 -16.83 1.11 7.78
CA PRO A 256 -18.11 1.15 7.05
C PRO A 256 -17.99 1.32 5.53
N THR A 257 -16.85 1.81 5.05
CA THR A 257 -16.56 1.95 3.62
C THR A 257 -16.21 0.62 2.95
N VAL A 258 -15.84 -0.40 3.72
CA VAL A 258 -15.51 -1.73 3.21
C VAL A 258 -16.73 -2.64 3.29
N LYS A 259 -17.22 -3.06 2.13
CA LYS A 259 -18.34 -3.98 1.95
C LYS A 259 -17.89 -5.42 1.82
N ASP A 260 -16.74 -5.63 1.19
CA ASP A 260 -16.18 -6.95 0.92
C ASP A 260 -14.66 -7.01 1.09
N VAL A 261 -14.14 -8.21 1.32
CA VAL A 261 -12.72 -8.46 1.58
C VAL A 261 -12.24 -9.63 0.74
N VAL A 262 -11.20 -9.38 -0.07
CA VAL A 262 -10.48 -10.39 -0.82
C VAL A 262 -9.12 -10.58 -0.17
N ILE A 263 -8.83 -11.80 0.26
CA ILE A 263 -7.53 -12.23 0.78
C ILE A 263 -6.77 -12.86 -0.39
N SER A 264 -5.50 -12.52 -0.56
CA SER A 264 -4.65 -13.08 -1.62
C SER A 264 -3.23 -13.42 -1.14
N ILE A 265 -2.58 -14.37 -1.83
CA ILE A 265 -1.18 -14.78 -1.61
C ILE A 265 -0.50 -15.04 -2.95
N GLY A 266 0.54 -14.27 -3.28
CA GLY A 266 1.15 -14.30 -4.61
C GLY A 266 0.14 -14.00 -5.73
N GLY A 267 -0.88 -13.17 -5.45
CA GLY A 267 -2.00 -12.88 -6.36
C GLY A 267 -3.05 -14.00 -6.48
N ARG A 268 -2.86 -15.15 -5.82
CA ARG A 268 -3.83 -16.25 -5.77
C ARG A 268 -4.94 -15.96 -4.76
N THR A 269 -6.16 -16.41 -5.05
CA THR A 269 -7.36 -16.15 -4.21
C THR A 269 -8.24 -17.38 -3.99
N GLU A 270 -8.34 -18.27 -4.99
CA GLU A 270 -9.28 -19.39 -4.98
C GLU A 270 -8.71 -20.68 -4.37
N ASP A 271 -7.40 -20.86 -4.37
CA ASP A 271 -6.69 -22.07 -3.91
C ASP A 271 -5.93 -21.85 -2.60
N ILE A 272 -6.09 -20.68 -1.99
CA ILE A 272 -5.52 -20.35 -0.68
C ILE A 272 -6.54 -20.63 0.43
N LEU A 273 -6.06 -20.92 1.64
CA LEU A 273 -6.91 -21.11 2.82
C LEU A 273 -8.09 -22.05 2.54
N GLN A 274 -7.79 -23.23 1.97
CA GLN A 274 -8.79 -24.25 1.65
C GLN A 274 -9.14 -25.11 2.89
N PRO A 275 -10.42 -25.45 3.10
CA PRO A 275 -10.88 -26.30 4.20
C PRO A 275 -10.20 -27.68 4.27
#